data_AF-A0A7G9YCR0-F1
#
_entry.id   AF-A0A7G9YCR0-F1
#
_cell.length_a   1.000
_cell.length_b   1.000
_cell.length_c   1.000
_cell.angle_alpha   90.00
_cell.angle_beta   90.00
_cell.angle_gamma   90.00
#
_symmetry.space_group_name_H-M   'P 1'
#
loop_
_entity.id
_entity.type
_entity.pdbx_description
1 polymer ?
#
loop_
_entity_poly.entity_id
_entity_poly.type
_entity_poly.pdbx_seq_one_letter_code
_entity_poly.pdbx_strand_id
1 'polypeptide(L)'
;MDGGANGVKTLRAFKDSNEYFITILDDNQTKARKFKHIRDERRYKYGNAELVDCQIELLDSKDLGFIYECRAVIVKWNNGRKSVLVTDIPPDLLDASEITKKYFDRWPMQEKQFRDAKSGVNIHRIVGYGKKVENYDKMDEKHRELCEKIAQLKSRLKAPLAEIEVIEEELVDLYRKERTLRERSNIIEGKRVLDEADSNELEHCEARINKCLRQQKAIEKKDNDAFKRLKKYLKEEKRIRGKDKVYRIDTELDQIMTCFKMSFINLCSLFLTKCMGHERFELQTLFESIFQLGGEAVVDDERERIGLEMNPKEPELMGKLNKGLSILNTMDIHDLDDRFVTFDV
;
A
#
# COMPACT_ATOMS: atom_id res chain seq x y z
N MET A 1 -11.49 7.88 -0.82
CA MET A 1 -11.89 6.46 -0.83
C MET A 1 -11.30 5.77 -2.06
N ASP A 2 -11.12 4.45 -2.03
CA ASP A 2 -10.77 3.67 -3.24
C ASP A 2 -12.00 2.84 -3.60
N GLY A 3 -12.83 3.36 -4.50
CA GLY A 3 -13.96 2.58 -4.99
C GLY A 3 -13.46 1.58 -6.01
N GLY A 4 -13.37 0.29 -5.68
CA GLY A 4 -12.92 -0.77 -6.60
C GLY A 4 -13.73 -0.93 -7.90
N ALA A 5 -14.76 -0.10 -8.11
CA ALA A 5 -15.47 0.03 -9.37
C ALA A 5 -15.55 1.47 -9.92
N ASN A 6 -15.19 2.51 -9.13
CA ASN A 6 -15.28 3.96 -9.43
C ASN A 6 -16.33 4.30 -10.49
N GLY A 7 -17.53 3.74 -10.32
CA GLY A 7 -18.58 3.81 -11.31
C GLY A 7 -19.25 5.17 -11.22
N VAL A 8 -19.64 5.73 -12.37
CA VAL A 8 -20.41 6.99 -12.42
C VAL A 8 -21.63 6.93 -11.49
N LYS A 9 -22.30 5.79 -11.37
CA LYS A 9 -23.37 5.57 -10.38
C LYS A 9 -22.97 5.92 -8.94
N THR A 10 -21.78 5.52 -8.50
CA THR A 10 -21.29 5.82 -7.15
C THR A 10 -21.00 7.31 -7.00
N LEU A 11 -20.37 7.93 -8.00
CA LEU A 11 -20.09 9.37 -7.98
C LEU A 11 -21.38 10.20 -7.95
N ARG A 12 -22.41 9.78 -8.69
CA ARG A 12 -23.75 10.39 -8.68
C ARG A 12 -24.40 10.31 -7.29
N ALA A 13 -24.32 9.15 -6.64
CA ALA A 13 -24.88 8.98 -5.30
C ALA A 13 -24.22 9.91 -4.26
N PHE A 14 -22.93 10.19 -4.39
CA PHE A 14 -22.25 11.18 -3.53
C PHE A 14 -22.65 12.61 -3.86
N LYS A 15 -22.87 12.93 -5.15
CA LYS A 15 -23.34 14.27 -5.55
C LYS A 15 -24.69 14.65 -4.91
N ASP A 16 -25.54 13.66 -4.67
CA ASP A 16 -26.83 13.85 -3.99
C ASP A 16 -26.70 13.85 -2.45
N SER A 17 -25.48 13.72 -1.92
CA SER A 17 -25.18 13.75 -0.49
C SER A 17 -24.61 15.09 -0.05
N ASN A 18 -24.65 15.36 1.26
CA ASN A 18 -24.01 16.55 1.85
C ASN A 18 -22.49 16.38 2.07
N GLU A 19 -21.90 15.31 1.54
CA GLU A 19 -20.49 14.98 1.75
C GLU A 19 -19.68 15.16 0.48
N TYR A 20 -18.51 15.78 0.62
CA TYR A 20 -17.51 15.82 -0.45
C TYR A 20 -16.75 14.50 -0.55
N PHE A 21 -16.34 14.13 -1.76
CA PHE A 21 -15.53 12.94 -2.01
C PHE A 21 -14.21 13.24 -2.71
N ILE A 22 -13.22 12.40 -2.47
CA ILE A 22 -12.00 12.29 -3.28
C ILE A 22 -11.74 10.80 -3.54
N THR A 23 -11.61 10.43 -4.81
CA THR A 23 -11.25 9.06 -5.22
C THR A 23 -10.22 9.08 -6.35
N ILE A 24 -9.48 7.99 -6.54
CA ILE A 24 -8.55 7.82 -7.65
C ILE A 24 -9.23 7.06 -8.79
N LEU A 25 -8.92 7.40 -10.03
CA LEU A 25 -9.34 6.65 -11.21
C LEU A 25 -8.25 5.68 -11.67
N ASP A 26 -8.69 4.57 -12.26
CA ASP A 26 -7.79 3.62 -12.92
C ASP A 26 -7.34 4.13 -14.30
N ASP A 27 -6.18 3.64 -14.77
CA ASP A 27 -5.58 4.05 -16.06
C ASP A 27 -6.52 3.87 -17.27
N ASN A 28 -7.41 2.88 -17.24
CA ASN A 28 -8.37 2.62 -18.31
C ASN A 28 -9.48 3.69 -18.36
N GLN A 29 -9.72 4.41 -17.27
CA GLN A 29 -10.71 5.46 -17.16
C GLN A 29 -10.16 6.84 -17.57
N THR A 30 -8.84 7.02 -17.60
CA THR A 30 -8.17 8.34 -17.74
C THR A 30 -7.63 8.61 -19.15
N LYS A 31 -8.42 8.35 -20.18
CA LYS A 31 -8.03 8.65 -21.58
C LYS A 31 -7.97 10.16 -21.81
N ALA A 32 -6.98 10.62 -22.58
CA ALA A 32 -6.71 12.05 -22.82
C ALA A 32 -7.95 12.86 -23.27
N ARG A 33 -8.78 12.25 -24.14
CA ARG A 33 -10.01 12.81 -24.70
C ARG A 33 -11.10 13.18 -23.68
N LYS A 34 -11.02 12.63 -22.47
CA LYS A 34 -11.99 12.88 -21.40
C LYS A 34 -11.70 14.15 -20.61
N PHE A 35 -10.50 14.70 -20.69
CA PHE A 35 -10.10 15.86 -19.90
C PHE A 35 -10.41 17.18 -20.61
N LYS A 36 -10.89 18.14 -19.83
CA LYS A 36 -11.22 19.51 -20.21
C LYS A 36 -10.71 20.52 -19.19
N HIS A 37 -10.69 21.80 -19.57
CA HIS A 37 -10.27 22.93 -18.75
C HIS A 37 -8.93 22.66 -18.06
N ILE A 38 -7.97 22.15 -18.83
CA ILE A 38 -6.65 21.75 -18.33
C ILE A 38 -5.86 23.01 -17.97
N ARG A 39 -5.57 23.18 -16.67
CA ARG A 39 -4.77 24.30 -16.16
C ARG A 39 -3.28 24.04 -16.28
N ASP A 40 -2.48 25.08 -16.04
CA ASP A 40 -1.03 24.98 -16.03
C ASP A 40 -0.50 24.03 -14.95
N GLU A 41 0.66 23.44 -15.25
CA GLU A 41 1.38 22.57 -14.33
C GLU A 41 1.89 23.35 -13.13
N ARG A 42 1.61 22.84 -11.93
CA ARG A 42 2.05 23.42 -10.66
C ARG A 42 2.78 22.40 -9.81
N ARG A 43 3.85 22.84 -9.12
CA ARG A 43 4.59 21.97 -8.21
C ARG A 43 3.72 21.55 -7.03
N TYR A 44 3.76 20.27 -6.68
CA TYR A 44 3.07 19.76 -5.49
C TYR A 44 3.70 20.34 -4.21
N LYS A 45 2.89 21.00 -3.36
CA LYS A 45 3.36 21.66 -2.13
C LYS A 45 3.98 20.70 -1.09
N TYR A 46 3.56 19.43 -1.08
CA TYR A 46 3.91 18.48 -0.01
C TYR A 46 4.74 17.29 -0.49
N GLY A 47 5.31 17.36 -1.70
CA GLY A 47 6.11 16.25 -2.21
C GLY A 47 6.66 16.43 -3.62
N ASN A 48 7.22 15.33 -4.14
CA ASN A 48 7.91 15.31 -5.43
C ASN A 48 6.98 14.90 -6.57
N ALA A 49 6.09 15.83 -6.95
CA ALA A 49 5.19 15.68 -8.07
C ALA A 49 4.85 17.03 -8.73
N GLU A 50 4.34 16.97 -9.95
CA GLU A 50 3.66 18.07 -10.63
C GLU A 50 2.16 17.76 -10.70
N LEU A 51 1.35 18.79 -10.54
CA LEU A 51 -0.10 18.70 -10.49
C LEU A 51 -0.71 19.50 -11.63
N VAL A 52 -1.74 18.93 -12.24
CA VAL A 52 -2.58 19.60 -13.23
C VAL A 52 -4.03 19.48 -12.78
N ASP A 53 -4.64 20.63 -12.48
CA ASP A 53 -6.06 20.74 -12.13
C ASP A 53 -6.88 20.88 -13.41
N CYS A 54 -7.95 20.10 -13.53
CA CYS A 54 -8.77 20.02 -14.74
C CYS A 54 -10.17 19.50 -14.43
N GLN A 55 -10.98 19.29 -15.47
CA GLN A 55 -12.24 18.56 -15.41
C GLN A 55 -12.15 17.27 -16.23
N ILE A 56 -12.99 16.29 -15.89
CA ILE A 56 -13.08 15.03 -16.60
C ILE A 56 -14.54 14.65 -16.87
N GLU A 57 -14.80 14.16 -18.08
CA GLU A 57 -16.06 13.52 -18.47
C GLU A 57 -15.99 12.00 -18.31
N LEU A 58 -16.91 11.44 -17.54
CA LEU A 58 -17.07 10.01 -17.32
C LEU A 58 -18.42 9.54 -17.87
N LEU A 59 -18.42 8.41 -18.57
CA LEU A 59 -19.64 7.81 -19.10
C LEU A 59 -20.17 6.76 -18.13
N ASP A 60 -21.47 6.76 -17.88
CA ASP A 60 -22.12 5.72 -17.09
C ASP A 60 -22.21 4.42 -17.90
N SER A 61 -21.78 3.31 -17.30
CA SER A 61 -21.86 1.99 -17.93
C SER A 61 -23.26 1.38 -17.85
N LYS A 62 -24.11 1.87 -16.93
CA LYS A 62 -25.49 1.41 -16.75
C LYS A 62 -26.51 2.28 -17.49
N ASP A 63 -26.17 3.54 -17.73
CA ASP A 63 -27.02 4.53 -18.38
C ASP A 63 -26.31 5.06 -19.65
N LEU A 64 -26.63 4.43 -20.78
CA LEU A 64 -25.95 4.66 -22.05
C LEU A 64 -26.11 6.11 -22.51
N GLY A 65 -24.99 6.82 -22.64
CA GLY A 65 -24.95 8.21 -23.09
C GLY A 65 -24.99 9.23 -21.95
N PHE A 66 -25.17 8.80 -20.69
CA PHE A 66 -25.08 9.70 -19.55
C PHE A 66 -23.63 10.13 -19.29
N ILE A 67 -23.39 11.44 -19.32
CA ILE A 67 -22.09 12.08 -19.07
C ILE A 67 -22.07 12.68 -17.68
N TYR A 68 -21.16 12.20 -16.83
CA TYR A 68 -20.87 12.80 -15.54
C TYR A 68 -19.59 13.63 -15.62
N GLU A 69 -19.72 14.93 -15.36
CA GLU A 69 -18.60 15.87 -15.33
C GLU A 69 -18.23 16.19 -13.88
N CYS A 70 -16.95 16.08 -13.56
CA CYS A 70 -16.41 16.45 -12.26
C CYS A 70 -14.98 16.99 -12.34
N ARG A 71 -14.51 17.57 -11.25
CA ARG A 71 -13.14 18.06 -11.13
C ARG A 71 -12.18 16.88 -11.04
N ALA A 72 -11.03 17.02 -11.69
CA ALA A 72 -9.95 16.05 -11.67
C ALA A 72 -8.60 16.72 -11.38
N VAL A 73 -7.73 16.01 -10.67
CA VAL A 73 -6.33 16.40 -10.43
C VAL A 73 -5.44 15.30 -10.97
N ILE A 74 -4.67 15.63 -12.00
CA ILE A 74 -3.64 14.75 -12.54
C ILE A 74 -2.37 14.96 -11.72
N VAL A 75 -1.90 13.90 -11.08
CA VAL A 75 -0.66 13.86 -10.31
C VAL A 75 0.42 13.17 -11.16
N LYS A 76 1.42 13.93 -11.58
CA LYS A 76 2.61 13.44 -12.27
C LYS A 76 3.74 13.26 -11.25
N TRP A 77 3.99 12.04 -10.83
CA TRP A 77 5.04 11.74 -9.88
C TRP A 77 6.42 11.82 -10.54
N ASN A 78 7.43 12.30 -9.82
CA ASN A 78 8.81 12.37 -10.32
C ASN A 78 9.38 10.99 -10.74
N ASN A 79 8.81 9.88 -10.27
CA ASN A 79 9.18 8.52 -10.68
C ASN A 79 8.55 8.07 -12.02
N GLY A 80 7.87 8.97 -12.74
CA GLY A 80 7.21 8.72 -14.01
C GLY A 80 5.83 8.05 -13.90
N ARG A 81 5.33 7.81 -12.68
CA ARG A 81 3.94 7.36 -12.49
C ARG A 81 2.98 8.53 -12.64
N LYS A 82 1.78 8.22 -13.13
CA LYS A 82 0.67 9.15 -13.22
C LYS A 82 -0.49 8.61 -12.38
N SER A 83 -1.14 9.49 -11.64
CA SER A 83 -2.38 9.19 -10.93
C SER A 83 -3.40 10.26 -11.26
N VAL A 84 -4.69 9.92 -11.25
CA VAL A 84 -5.75 10.90 -11.51
C VAL A 84 -6.76 10.80 -10.39
N LEU A 85 -6.89 11.87 -9.62
CA LEU A 85 -7.89 11.99 -8.56
C LEU A 85 -9.11 12.70 -9.13
N VAL A 86 -10.30 12.31 -8.69
CA VAL A 86 -11.56 13.02 -9.00
C VAL A 86 -12.28 13.39 -7.72
N THR A 87 -12.97 14.51 -7.78
CA THR A 87 -13.64 15.12 -6.63
C THR A 87 -14.79 16.04 -7.07
N ASP A 88 -15.72 16.26 -6.18
CA ASP A 88 -16.75 17.30 -6.23
C ASP A 88 -16.39 18.55 -5.41
N ILE A 89 -15.21 18.56 -4.77
CA ILE A 89 -14.73 19.69 -3.97
C ILE A 89 -14.41 20.88 -4.89
N PRO A 90 -15.02 22.05 -4.65
CA PRO A 90 -14.78 23.22 -5.49
C PRO A 90 -13.34 23.74 -5.35
N PRO A 91 -12.77 24.36 -6.41
CA PRO A 91 -11.43 24.95 -6.39
C PRO A 91 -11.21 26.00 -5.31
N ASP A 92 -12.28 26.69 -4.91
CA ASP A 92 -12.24 27.75 -3.90
C ASP A 92 -12.12 27.19 -2.47
N LEU A 93 -12.51 25.92 -2.26
CA LEU A 93 -12.43 25.27 -0.95
C LEU A 93 -11.09 24.55 -0.76
N LEU A 94 -10.65 23.76 -1.74
CA LEU A 94 -9.35 23.09 -1.71
C LEU A 94 -8.64 23.17 -3.06
N ASP A 95 -7.34 23.48 -3.00
CA ASP A 95 -6.49 23.44 -4.18
C ASP A 95 -6.06 22.00 -4.57
N ALA A 96 -5.41 21.87 -5.73
CA ALA A 96 -4.95 20.57 -6.22
C ALA A 96 -3.95 19.88 -5.28
N SER A 97 -3.10 20.64 -4.58
CA SER A 97 -2.16 20.08 -3.61
C SER A 97 -2.88 19.56 -2.37
N GLU A 98 -3.88 20.28 -1.88
CA GLU A 98 -4.66 19.87 -0.72
C GLU A 98 -5.52 18.65 -1.02
N ILE A 99 -6.15 18.56 -2.20
CA ILE A 99 -6.87 17.36 -2.65
C ILE A 99 -5.92 16.16 -2.68
N THR A 100 -4.75 16.33 -3.30
CA THR A 100 -3.74 15.27 -3.40
C THR A 100 -3.31 14.82 -2.01
N LYS A 101 -2.98 15.77 -1.13
CA LYS A 101 -2.58 15.48 0.25
C LYS A 101 -3.68 14.74 1.01
N LYS A 102 -4.92 15.24 1.03
CA LYS A 102 -6.05 14.62 1.72
C LYS A 102 -6.29 13.18 1.26
N TYR A 103 -6.15 12.92 -0.04
CA TYR A 103 -6.30 11.58 -0.58
C TYR A 103 -5.19 10.63 -0.11
N PHE A 104 -3.92 11.04 -0.16
CA PHE A 104 -2.79 10.18 0.23
C PHE A 104 -2.59 10.09 1.76
N ASP A 105 -3.00 11.10 2.53
CA ASP A 105 -3.05 11.08 3.99
C ASP A 105 -4.06 10.05 4.54
N ARG A 106 -4.98 9.56 3.69
CA ARG A 106 -5.82 8.40 4.01
C ARG A 106 -4.99 7.17 4.35
N TRP A 107 -3.85 6.95 3.68
CA TRP A 107 -3.09 5.70 3.80
C TRP A 107 -2.56 5.47 5.24
N PRO A 108 -1.94 6.46 5.92
CA PRO A 108 -1.67 6.39 7.36
C PRO A 108 -2.91 6.22 8.25
N MET A 109 -4.06 6.74 7.86
CA MET A 109 -5.28 6.71 8.69
C MET A 109 -6.12 5.44 8.51
N GLN A 110 -5.94 4.69 7.41
CA GLN A 110 -6.68 3.45 7.16
C GLN A 110 -5.76 2.24 7.15
N GLU A 111 -4.79 2.18 6.24
CA GLU A 111 -3.96 0.99 6.06
C GLU A 111 -2.99 0.79 7.22
N LYS A 112 -2.40 1.88 7.73
CA LYS A 112 -1.55 1.80 8.93
C LYS A 112 -2.39 1.44 10.17
N GLN A 113 -3.57 2.02 10.37
CA GLN A 113 -4.44 1.61 11.49
C GLN A 113 -4.86 0.14 11.38
N PHE A 114 -5.20 -0.33 10.18
CA PHE A 114 -5.55 -1.73 9.95
C PHE A 114 -4.36 -2.67 10.17
N ARG A 115 -3.17 -2.29 9.71
CA ARG A 115 -1.92 -3.01 9.96
C ARG A 115 -1.56 -3.04 11.45
N ASP A 116 -1.67 -1.90 12.12
CA ASP A 116 -1.33 -1.75 13.53
C ASP A 116 -2.37 -2.51 14.40
N ALA A 117 -3.66 -2.46 14.06
CA ALA A 117 -4.71 -3.29 14.68
C ALA A 117 -4.46 -4.79 14.45
N LYS A 118 -4.08 -5.19 13.23
CA LYS A 118 -3.63 -6.57 12.91
C LYS A 118 -2.40 -6.99 13.71
N SER A 119 -1.50 -6.05 14.02
CA SER A 119 -0.34 -6.32 14.86
C SER A 119 -0.73 -6.55 16.32
N GLY A 120 -1.75 -5.83 16.83
CA GLY A 120 -2.29 -6.02 18.18
C GLY A 120 -2.96 -7.38 18.39
N VAL A 121 -3.53 -7.97 17.34
CA VAL A 121 -4.10 -9.34 17.37
C VAL A 121 -3.10 -10.45 17.03
N ASN A 122 -1.80 -10.14 16.94
CA ASN A 122 -0.70 -11.10 16.70
C ASN A 122 -0.84 -12.00 15.45
N ILE A 123 -1.70 -11.68 14.48
CA ILE A 123 -1.95 -12.54 13.30
C ILE A 123 -0.75 -12.57 12.33
N HIS A 124 0.28 -11.72 12.52
CA HIS A 124 1.44 -11.60 11.62
C HIS A 124 2.80 -11.51 12.32
N ARG A 125 2.92 -11.90 13.60
CA ARG A 125 4.15 -11.66 14.37
C ARG A 125 5.29 -12.59 13.92
N ILE A 126 6.07 -12.12 12.95
CA ILE A 126 7.52 -12.41 12.84
C ILE A 126 8.19 -11.25 13.58
N VAL A 127 9.00 -11.55 14.61
CA VAL A 127 9.53 -10.56 15.56
C VAL A 127 10.82 -9.90 15.05
N GLY A 128 11.00 -9.87 13.73
CA GLY A 128 12.16 -9.28 13.07
C GLY A 128 12.12 -7.75 13.08
N TYR A 129 12.78 -7.13 14.05
CA TYR A 129 13.11 -5.70 14.02
C TYR A 129 14.19 -5.45 12.97
N GLY A 130 13.77 -5.09 11.75
CA GLY A 130 14.67 -4.61 10.71
C GLY A 130 14.24 -5.09 9.32
N LYS A 131 13.92 -4.14 8.44
CA LYS A 131 13.86 -4.42 6.99
C LYS A 131 15.23 -4.10 6.42
N LYS A 132 16.01 -5.12 6.04
CA LYS A 132 17.21 -4.91 5.25
C LYS A 132 16.78 -4.63 3.80
N VAL A 133 17.24 -3.51 3.26
CA VAL A 133 17.05 -3.18 1.84
C VAL A 133 18.17 -3.89 1.10
N GLU A 134 17.83 -4.97 0.41
CA GLU A 134 18.78 -5.71 -0.41
C GLU A 134 18.50 -5.39 -1.89
N ASN A 135 19.57 -5.23 -2.66
CA ASN A 135 19.48 -5.21 -4.11
C ASN A 135 19.10 -6.61 -4.57
N TYR A 136 18.08 -6.68 -5.42
CA TYR A 136 17.56 -7.93 -5.95
C TYR A 136 18.04 -8.08 -7.39
N ASP A 137 19.28 -8.53 -7.54
CA ASP A 137 19.99 -8.65 -8.82
C ASP A 137 19.19 -9.43 -9.88
N LYS A 138 18.37 -10.40 -9.45
CA LYS A 138 17.45 -11.13 -10.33
C LYS A 138 16.39 -10.24 -11.00
N MET A 139 15.93 -9.18 -10.33
CA MET A 139 15.00 -8.21 -10.90
C MET A 139 15.70 -7.29 -11.90
N ASP A 140 16.94 -6.93 -11.65
CA ASP A 140 17.74 -6.12 -12.57
C ASP A 140 18.07 -6.89 -13.85
N GLU A 141 18.43 -8.18 -13.72
CA GLU A 141 18.63 -9.06 -14.88
C GLU A 141 17.32 -9.20 -15.68
N LYS A 142 16.20 -9.46 -14.98
CA LYS A 142 14.89 -9.53 -15.61
C LYS A 142 14.50 -8.22 -16.30
N HIS A 143 14.84 -7.06 -15.72
CA HIS A 143 14.59 -5.76 -16.34
C HIS A 143 15.43 -5.56 -17.60
N ARG A 144 16.71 -5.92 -17.58
CA ARG A 144 17.60 -5.90 -18.75
C ARG A 144 17.08 -6.79 -19.88
N GLU A 145 16.78 -8.06 -19.61
CA GLU A 145 16.22 -8.97 -20.62
C GLU A 145 14.93 -8.42 -21.25
N LEU A 146 14.09 -7.80 -20.43
CA LEU A 146 12.82 -7.27 -20.87
C LEU A 146 13.03 -6.02 -21.76
N CYS A 147 14.01 -5.18 -21.44
CA CYS A 147 14.40 -4.05 -22.27
C CYS A 147 14.94 -4.50 -23.63
N GLU A 148 15.76 -5.55 -23.67
CA GLU A 148 16.25 -6.15 -24.93
C GLU A 148 15.10 -6.69 -25.78
N LYS A 149 14.17 -7.44 -25.19
CA LYS A 149 12.97 -7.96 -25.87
C LYS A 149 12.11 -6.82 -26.43
N ILE A 150 11.98 -5.71 -25.70
CA ILE A 150 11.27 -4.50 -26.17
C ILE A 150 12.01 -3.88 -27.36
N ALA A 151 13.34 -3.73 -27.29
CA ALA A 151 14.14 -3.14 -28.36
C ALA A 151 14.05 -3.95 -29.66
N GLN A 152 14.16 -5.28 -29.57
CA GLN A 152 14.00 -6.18 -30.72
C GLN A 152 12.61 -6.06 -31.36
N LEU A 153 11.54 -6.03 -30.56
CA LEU A 153 10.18 -5.86 -31.07
C LEU A 153 9.96 -4.48 -31.70
N LYS A 154 10.52 -3.41 -31.12
CA LYS A 154 10.47 -2.07 -31.71
C LYS A 154 11.19 -2.00 -33.06
N SER A 155 12.35 -2.66 -33.18
CA SER A 155 13.08 -2.74 -34.45
C SER A 155 12.27 -3.47 -35.53
N ARG A 156 11.67 -4.62 -35.17
CA ARG A 156 10.78 -5.38 -36.07
C ARG A 156 9.55 -4.56 -36.50
N LEU A 157 8.96 -3.81 -35.57
CA LEU A 157 7.75 -3.01 -35.80
C LEU A 157 8.04 -1.57 -36.25
N LYS A 158 9.27 -1.27 -36.69
CA LYS A 158 9.70 0.12 -36.98
C LYS A 158 8.77 0.83 -37.97
N ALA A 159 8.46 0.21 -39.11
CA ALA A 159 7.58 0.80 -40.12
C ALA A 159 6.13 0.95 -39.62
N PRO A 160 5.48 -0.09 -39.06
CA PRO A 160 4.16 0.05 -38.43
C PRO A 160 4.11 1.12 -37.33
N LEU A 161 5.16 1.23 -36.51
CA LEU A 161 5.24 2.22 -35.44
C LEU A 161 5.35 3.65 -35.99
N ALA A 162 6.11 3.86 -37.07
CA ALA A 162 6.21 5.16 -37.73
C ALA A 162 4.86 5.57 -38.36
N GLU A 163 4.13 4.63 -38.99
CA GLU A 163 2.77 4.91 -39.49
C GLU A 163 1.81 5.29 -38.34
N ILE A 164 1.92 4.61 -37.20
CA ILE A 164 1.12 4.93 -36.01
C ILE A 164 1.50 6.30 -35.45
N GLU A 165 2.78 6.66 -35.43
CA GLU A 165 3.28 7.95 -34.94
C GLU A 165 2.68 9.12 -35.75
N VAL A 166 2.62 9.01 -37.08
CA VAL A 166 1.95 9.99 -37.95
C VAL A 166 0.46 10.13 -37.61
N ILE A 167 -0.23 9.01 -37.34
CA ILE A 167 -1.64 9.04 -36.93
C ILE A 167 -1.79 9.66 -35.53
N GLU A 168 -0.86 9.38 -34.61
CA GLU A 168 -0.85 9.95 -33.27
C GLU A 168 -0.66 11.47 -33.32
N GLU A 169 0.19 11.99 -34.21
CA GLU A 169 0.33 13.43 -34.45
C GLU A 169 -0.98 14.05 -34.96
N GLU A 170 -1.65 13.45 -35.95
CA GLU A 170 -2.97 13.95 -36.41
C GLU A 170 -4.01 13.91 -35.27
N LEU A 171 -3.99 12.86 -34.45
CA LEU A 171 -4.89 12.74 -33.30
C LEU A 171 -4.67 13.83 -32.26
N VAL A 172 -3.44 14.33 -32.06
CA VAL A 172 -3.17 15.42 -31.10
C VAL A 172 -3.96 16.68 -31.47
N ASP A 173 -3.93 17.07 -32.74
CA ASP A 173 -4.66 18.24 -33.22
C ASP A 173 -6.18 18.03 -33.17
N LEU A 174 -6.65 16.83 -33.53
CA LEU A 174 -8.07 16.50 -33.43
C LEU A 174 -8.56 16.50 -31.98
N TYR A 175 -7.79 15.96 -31.03
CA TYR A 175 -8.14 16.01 -29.61
C TYR A 175 -8.15 17.42 -29.06
N ARG A 176 -7.27 18.31 -29.53
CA ARG A 176 -7.30 19.73 -29.15
C ARG A 176 -8.59 20.39 -29.65
N LYS A 177 -8.96 20.19 -30.92
CA LYS A 177 -10.21 20.72 -31.50
C LYS A 177 -11.45 20.20 -30.76
N GLU A 178 -11.51 18.89 -30.55
CA GLU A 178 -12.61 18.26 -29.84
C GLU A 178 -12.74 18.81 -28.42
N ARG A 179 -11.62 18.98 -27.71
CA ARG A 179 -11.64 19.55 -26.36
C ARG A 179 -12.25 20.95 -26.36
N THR A 180 -11.83 21.83 -27.26
CA THR A 180 -12.38 23.18 -27.37
C THR A 180 -13.90 23.17 -27.57
N LEU A 181 -14.42 22.30 -28.43
CA LEU A 181 -15.86 22.16 -28.66
C LEU A 181 -16.59 21.65 -27.41
N ARG A 182 -16.00 20.67 -26.71
CA ARG A 182 -16.57 20.13 -25.46
C ARG A 182 -16.52 21.11 -24.29
N GLU A 183 -15.59 22.07 -24.29
CA GLU A 183 -15.47 23.13 -23.28
C GLU A 183 -16.49 24.26 -23.51
N ARG A 184 -17.02 24.41 -24.73
CA ARG A 184 -18.13 25.34 -25.05
C ARG A 184 -19.50 24.77 -24.71
N SER A 185 -19.63 23.44 -24.68
CA SER A 185 -20.89 22.78 -24.34
C SER A 185 -21.16 22.77 -22.84
N ASN A 186 -22.43 22.70 -22.47
CA ASN A 186 -22.87 22.43 -21.10
C ASN A 186 -23.37 20.99 -20.96
N ILE A 187 -23.25 20.42 -19.77
CA ILE A 187 -23.84 19.11 -19.44
C ILE A 187 -25.01 19.34 -18.47
N ILE A 188 -26.23 19.08 -18.95
CA ILE A 188 -27.46 19.21 -18.16
C ILE A 188 -28.10 17.82 -18.04
N GLU A 189 -28.33 17.38 -16.81
CA GLU A 189 -28.88 16.05 -16.49
C GLU A 189 -28.19 14.88 -17.23
N GLY A 190 -26.88 15.00 -17.41
CA GLY A 190 -26.05 13.98 -18.06
C GLY A 190 -26.08 14.00 -19.59
N LYS A 191 -26.74 14.97 -20.22
CA LYS A 191 -26.73 15.16 -21.68
C LYS A 191 -25.95 16.41 -22.04
N ARG A 192 -25.19 16.33 -23.15
CA ARG A 192 -24.50 17.48 -23.72
C ARG A 192 -25.51 18.38 -24.42
N VAL A 193 -25.48 19.66 -24.09
CA VAL A 193 -26.25 20.73 -24.74
C VAL A 193 -25.26 21.66 -25.43
N LEU A 194 -25.45 21.83 -26.74
CA LEU A 194 -24.61 22.60 -27.64
C LEU A 194 -25.49 23.11 -28.79
N ASP A 195 -25.10 24.21 -29.43
CA ASP A 195 -25.75 24.74 -30.62
C ASP A 195 -25.58 23.81 -31.83
N GLU A 196 -26.47 23.91 -32.82
CA GLU A 196 -26.46 23.02 -33.99
C GLU A 196 -25.15 23.09 -34.79
N ALA A 197 -24.54 24.28 -34.89
CA ALA A 197 -23.29 24.47 -35.63
C ALA A 197 -22.12 23.74 -34.93
N ASP A 198 -21.87 24.02 -33.65
CA ASP A 198 -20.80 23.35 -32.90
C ASP A 198 -21.11 21.84 -32.70
N SER A 199 -22.40 21.43 -32.65
CA SER A 199 -22.78 20.02 -32.57
C SER A 199 -22.39 19.26 -33.84
N ASN A 200 -22.69 19.82 -35.02
CA ASN A 200 -22.27 19.24 -36.29
C ASN A 200 -20.73 19.20 -36.41
N GLU A 201 -20.04 20.24 -35.95
CA GLU A 201 -18.57 20.26 -35.95
C GLU A 201 -17.98 19.20 -35.00
N LEU A 202 -18.57 19.02 -33.82
CA LEU A 202 -18.16 18.00 -32.85
C LEU A 202 -18.35 16.60 -33.44
N GLU A 203 -19.52 16.30 -34.02
CA GLU A 203 -19.77 15.00 -34.67
C GLU A 203 -18.77 14.73 -35.81
N HIS A 204 -18.48 15.74 -36.64
CA HIS A 204 -17.49 15.60 -37.69
C HIS A 204 -16.08 15.34 -37.13
N CYS A 205 -15.69 16.05 -36.07
CA CYS A 205 -14.42 15.84 -35.37
C CYS A 205 -14.34 14.42 -34.79
N GLU A 206 -15.38 13.96 -34.10
CA GLU A 206 -15.45 12.63 -33.53
C GLU A 206 -15.41 11.53 -34.60
N ALA A 207 -16.06 11.75 -35.74
CA ALA A 207 -15.99 10.83 -36.89
C ALA A 207 -14.56 10.71 -37.45
N ARG A 208 -13.84 11.83 -37.57
CA ARG A 208 -12.43 11.85 -37.98
C ARG A 208 -11.53 11.13 -36.99
N ILE A 209 -11.67 11.41 -35.69
CA ILE A 209 -10.95 10.70 -34.62
C ILE A 209 -11.20 9.19 -34.72
N ASN A 210 -12.46 8.78 -34.87
CA ASN A 210 -12.82 7.37 -35.01
C ASN A 210 -12.21 6.73 -36.26
N LYS A 211 -12.07 7.47 -37.36
CA LYS A 211 -11.38 7.01 -38.58
C LYS A 211 -9.90 6.77 -38.31
N CYS A 212 -9.20 7.72 -37.69
CA CYS A 212 -7.79 7.59 -37.31
C CYS A 212 -7.57 6.39 -36.37
N LEU A 213 -8.42 6.24 -35.35
CA LEU A 213 -8.37 5.09 -34.41
C LEU A 213 -8.63 3.75 -35.11
N ARG A 214 -9.50 3.70 -36.13
CA ARG A 214 -9.72 2.50 -36.94
C ARG A 214 -8.51 2.18 -37.81
N GLN A 215 -7.86 3.19 -38.40
CA GLN A 215 -6.63 3.02 -39.17
C GLN A 215 -5.49 2.51 -38.28
N GLN A 216 -5.30 3.08 -37.10
CA GLN A 216 -4.33 2.61 -36.10
C GLN A 216 -4.58 1.13 -35.76
N LYS A 217 -5.83 0.76 -35.47
CA LYS A 217 -6.20 -0.65 -35.22
C LYS A 217 -5.96 -1.56 -36.42
N ALA A 218 -6.14 -1.07 -37.65
CA ALA A 218 -5.89 -1.84 -38.86
C ALA A 218 -4.39 -2.13 -39.04
N ILE A 219 -3.52 -1.15 -38.73
CA ILE A 219 -2.07 -1.32 -38.71
C ILE A 219 -1.68 -2.33 -37.61
N GLU A 220 -2.19 -2.16 -36.39
CA GLU A 220 -1.93 -3.10 -35.29
C GLU A 220 -2.39 -4.53 -35.62
N LYS A 221 -3.47 -4.68 -36.39
CA LYS A 221 -4.02 -5.99 -36.76
C LYS A 221 -3.12 -6.76 -37.72
N LYS A 222 -2.34 -6.07 -38.58
CA LYS A 222 -1.37 -6.71 -39.50
C LYS A 222 -0.33 -7.52 -38.73
N ASP A 223 0.15 -7.00 -37.60
CA ASP A 223 1.17 -7.62 -36.73
C ASP A 223 0.67 -7.86 -35.29
N ASN A 224 -0.57 -8.34 -35.15
CA ASN A 224 -1.30 -8.42 -33.88
C ASN A 224 -0.52 -9.10 -32.75
N ASP A 225 0.17 -10.22 -33.03
CA ASP A 225 0.95 -10.94 -32.01
C ASP A 225 2.14 -10.11 -31.50
N ALA A 226 2.89 -9.47 -32.41
CA ALA A 226 4.04 -8.65 -32.06
C ALA A 226 3.61 -7.42 -31.25
N PHE A 227 2.52 -6.74 -31.63
CA PHE A 227 1.96 -5.63 -30.87
C PHE A 227 1.43 -6.06 -29.49
N LYS A 228 0.77 -7.22 -29.39
CA LYS A 228 0.33 -7.78 -28.10
C LYS A 228 1.50 -8.06 -27.17
N ARG A 229 2.58 -8.67 -27.68
CA ARG A 229 3.80 -8.93 -26.92
C ARG A 229 4.49 -7.63 -26.49
N LEU A 230 4.59 -6.66 -27.39
CA LEU A 230 5.16 -5.34 -27.09
C LEU A 230 4.37 -4.64 -25.97
N LYS A 231 3.04 -4.61 -26.04
CA LYS A 231 2.17 -4.05 -24.99
C LYS A 231 2.35 -4.78 -23.65
N LYS A 232 2.44 -6.11 -23.68
CA LYS A 232 2.68 -6.94 -22.48
C LYS A 232 4.03 -6.61 -21.83
N TYR A 233 5.10 -6.54 -22.62
CA TYR A 233 6.43 -6.23 -22.11
C TYR A 233 6.53 -4.80 -21.60
N LEU A 234 5.98 -3.80 -22.31
CA LEU A 234 5.94 -2.42 -21.82
C LEU A 234 5.18 -2.29 -20.48
N LYS A 235 4.10 -3.05 -20.28
CA LYS A 235 3.35 -3.07 -19.01
C LYS A 235 4.17 -3.71 -17.89
N GLU A 236 4.84 -4.82 -18.16
CA GLU A 236 5.70 -5.50 -17.20
C GLU A 236 6.91 -4.63 -16.83
N GLU A 237 7.51 -3.93 -17.80
CA GLU A 237 8.63 -3.01 -17.61
C GLU A 237 8.25 -1.91 -16.61
N LYS A 238 7.12 -1.24 -16.85
CA LYS A 238 6.59 -0.22 -15.92
C LYS A 238 6.30 -0.79 -14.52
N ARG A 239 5.90 -2.07 -14.43
CA ARG A 239 5.59 -2.73 -13.15
C ARG A 239 6.85 -3.03 -12.34
N ILE A 240 7.95 -3.39 -12.98
CA ILE A 240 9.21 -3.79 -12.34
C ILE A 240 10.20 -2.64 -12.21
N ARG A 241 10.04 -1.55 -12.97
CA ARG A 241 10.90 -0.36 -12.90
C ARG A 241 10.97 0.18 -11.47
N GLY A 242 12.20 0.26 -10.94
CA GLY A 242 12.46 0.72 -9.57
C GLY A 242 12.02 -0.26 -8.47
N LYS A 243 11.87 -1.54 -8.79
CA LYS A 243 11.69 -2.65 -7.83
C LYS A 243 12.95 -3.52 -7.71
N ASP A 244 14.08 -2.94 -8.05
CA ASP A 244 15.45 -3.44 -7.83
C ASP A 244 15.76 -3.63 -6.35
N LYS A 245 14.97 -3.04 -5.45
CA LYS A 245 15.14 -3.14 -4.00
C LYS A 245 14.01 -3.95 -3.36
N VAL A 246 14.38 -5.00 -2.62
CA VAL A 246 13.46 -5.83 -1.85
C VAL A 246 13.74 -5.63 -0.37
N TYR A 247 12.67 -5.58 0.43
CA TYR A 247 12.78 -5.58 1.89
C TYR A 247 12.81 -7.02 2.38
N ARG A 248 13.97 -7.47 2.85
CA ARG A 248 14.08 -8.75 3.55
C ARG A 248 13.82 -8.52 5.04
N ILE A 249 12.92 -9.33 5.61
CA ILE A 249 12.67 -9.34 7.05
C ILE A 249 13.88 -10.03 7.70
N ASP A 250 14.51 -9.36 8.65
CA ASP A 250 15.60 -9.94 9.43
C ASP A 250 15.02 -10.97 10.43
N THR A 251 15.23 -12.26 10.16
CA THR A 251 14.74 -13.37 11.00
C THR A 251 15.79 -13.93 11.94
N GLU A 252 17.05 -13.48 11.85
CA GLU A 252 18.16 -14.04 12.63
C GLU A 252 17.96 -13.76 14.13
N LEU A 253 17.57 -12.53 14.46
CA LEU A 253 17.27 -12.18 15.84
C LEU A 253 16.01 -12.88 16.38
N ASP A 254 15.03 -13.16 15.51
CA ASP A 254 13.82 -13.92 15.91
C ASP A 254 14.14 -15.39 16.23
N GLN A 255 15.08 -15.99 15.48
CA GLN A 255 15.61 -17.32 15.81
C GLN A 255 16.36 -17.32 17.14
N ILE A 256 17.22 -16.32 17.37
CA ILE A 256 17.93 -16.16 18.65
C ILE A 256 16.92 -16.00 19.81
N MET A 257 15.93 -15.12 19.66
CA MET A 257 14.89 -14.91 20.67
C MET A 257 14.00 -16.14 20.88
N THR A 258 13.76 -16.94 19.84
CA THR A 258 13.03 -18.20 19.94
C THR A 258 13.79 -19.21 20.79
N CYS A 259 15.10 -19.33 20.60
CA CYS A 259 15.95 -20.17 21.46
C CYS A 259 15.85 -19.76 22.93
N PHE A 260 15.95 -18.46 23.23
CA PHE A 260 15.81 -17.97 24.61
C PHE A 260 14.42 -18.24 25.19
N LYS A 261 13.34 -18.01 24.42
CA LYS A 261 11.97 -18.30 24.86
C LYS A 261 11.77 -19.79 25.14
N MET A 262 12.25 -20.67 24.27
CA MET A 262 12.15 -22.12 24.46
C MET A 262 12.95 -22.59 25.68
N SER A 263 14.17 -22.07 25.87
CA SER A 263 14.97 -22.33 27.07
C SER A 263 14.25 -21.89 28.33
N PHE A 264 13.68 -20.69 28.35
CA PHE A 264 12.91 -20.19 29.49
C PHE A 264 11.68 -21.05 29.81
N ILE A 265 10.92 -21.47 28.78
CA ILE A 265 9.75 -22.36 28.95
C ILE A 265 10.19 -23.71 29.51
N ASN A 266 11.32 -24.25 29.05
CA ASN A 266 11.89 -25.48 29.55
C ASN A 266 12.34 -25.33 31.02
N LEU A 267 12.92 -24.20 31.41
CA LEU A 267 13.27 -23.90 32.80
C LEU A 267 12.03 -23.79 33.68
N CYS A 268 10.97 -23.11 33.22
CA CYS A 268 9.68 -23.07 33.92
C CYS A 268 9.11 -24.48 34.11
N SER A 269 9.17 -25.31 33.07
CA SER A 269 8.70 -26.70 33.12
C SER A 269 9.52 -27.54 34.09
N LEU A 270 10.84 -27.35 34.12
CA LEU A 270 11.75 -27.99 35.07
C LEU A 270 11.40 -27.57 36.51
N PHE A 271 11.24 -26.27 36.76
CA PHE A 271 10.86 -25.73 38.07
C PHE A 271 9.54 -26.32 38.55
N LEU A 272 8.51 -26.33 37.70
CA LEU A 272 7.21 -26.91 38.02
C LEU A 272 7.29 -28.42 38.34
N THR A 273 8.07 -29.14 37.54
CA THR A 273 8.21 -30.60 37.66
C THR A 273 9.02 -31.00 38.88
N LYS A 274 10.16 -30.33 39.11
CA LYS A 274 11.15 -30.73 40.11
C LYS A 274 10.97 -30.04 41.45
N CYS A 275 10.51 -28.79 41.46
CA CYS A 275 10.43 -27.98 42.67
C CYS A 275 9.00 -27.83 43.17
N MET A 276 8.02 -27.72 42.26
CA MET A 276 6.61 -27.50 42.65
C MET A 276 5.76 -28.78 42.72
N GLY A 277 6.36 -29.97 42.63
CA GLY A 277 5.62 -31.23 42.79
C GLY A 277 4.76 -31.63 41.58
N HIS A 278 5.28 -31.45 40.36
CA HIS A 278 4.60 -31.78 39.10
C HIS A 278 3.36 -30.95 38.78
N GLU A 279 3.32 -29.72 39.27
CA GLU A 279 2.27 -28.75 38.92
C GLU A 279 2.27 -28.43 37.42
N ARG A 280 1.10 -28.06 36.89
CA ARG A 280 0.89 -27.76 35.47
C ARG A 280 0.37 -26.35 35.25
N PHE A 281 1.04 -25.37 35.86
CA PHE A 281 0.66 -23.97 35.68
C PHE A 281 0.96 -23.50 34.26
N GLU A 282 0.05 -22.68 33.72
CA GLU A 282 0.30 -21.93 32.50
C GLU A 282 1.38 -20.87 32.76
N LEU A 283 2.13 -20.49 31.72
CA LEU A 283 3.16 -19.44 31.85
C LEU A 283 2.58 -18.14 32.41
N GLN A 284 1.37 -17.78 32.01
CA GLN A 284 0.71 -16.57 32.52
C GLN A 284 0.54 -16.63 34.05
N THR A 285 0.08 -17.76 34.57
CA THR A 285 -0.06 -17.97 36.03
C THR A 285 1.28 -17.87 36.74
N LEU A 286 2.35 -18.43 36.18
CA LEU A 286 3.71 -18.30 36.74
C LEU A 286 4.16 -16.83 36.78
N PHE A 287 3.90 -16.06 35.71
CA PHE A 287 4.27 -14.65 35.67
C PHE A 287 3.50 -13.82 36.70
N GLU A 288 2.17 -13.93 36.72
CA GLU A 288 1.31 -13.10 37.56
C GLU A 288 1.42 -13.45 39.05
N SER A 289 1.70 -14.71 39.37
CA SER A 289 1.59 -15.21 40.76
C SER A 289 2.94 -15.48 41.42
N ILE A 290 4.01 -15.70 40.64
CA ILE A 290 5.35 -16.05 41.17
C ILE A 290 6.41 -15.05 40.69
N PHE A 291 6.57 -14.84 39.38
CA PHE A 291 7.66 -14.00 38.85
C PHE A 291 7.46 -12.50 39.06
N GLN A 292 6.24 -12.07 39.40
CA GLN A 292 5.94 -10.68 39.75
C GLN A 292 5.95 -10.42 41.26
N LEU A 293 6.29 -11.41 42.09
CA LEU A 293 6.46 -11.18 43.52
C LEU A 293 7.56 -10.14 43.76
N GLY A 294 7.31 -9.25 44.72
CA GLY A 294 8.34 -8.35 45.24
C GLY A 294 9.42 -9.14 45.96
N GLY A 295 10.58 -8.52 46.15
CA GLY A 295 11.68 -9.16 46.87
C GLY A 295 12.92 -8.29 46.92
N GLU A 296 13.88 -8.72 47.76
CA GLU A 296 15.18 -8.08 47.91
C GLU A 296 16.28 -9.10 47.61
N ALA A 297 17.32 -8.64 46.91
CA ALA A 297 18.52 -9.43 46.67
C ALA A 297 19.68 -8.82 47.47
N VAL A 298 20.29 -9.62 48.35
CA VAL A 298 21.49 -9.26 49.11
C VAL A 298 22.64 -10.08 48.58
N VAL A 299 23.66 -9.39 48.08
CA VAL A 299 24.81 -10.01 47.44
C VAL A 299 26.05 -9.77 48.31
N ASP A 300 26.74 -10.85 48.66
CA ASP A 300 28.07 -10.82 49.30
C ASP A 300 29.13 -11.43 48.36
N ASP A 301 30.37 -11.59 48.86
CA ASP A 301 31.50 -12.08 48.05
C ASP A 301 31.38 -13.58 47.71
N GLU A 302 30.59 -14.36 48.46
CA GLU A 302 30.45 -15.81 48.29
C GLU A 302 29.03 -16.26 47.90
N ARG A 303 28.01 -15.44 48.15
CA ARG A 303 26.59 -15.81 48.04
C ARG A 303 25.72 -14.67 47.54
N GLU A 304 24.68 -15.05 46.83
CA GLU A 304 23.53 -14.21 46.50
C GLU A 304 22.30 -14.76 47.24
N ARG A 305 21.64 -13.92 48.04
CA ARG A 305 20.42 -14.28 48.77
C ARG A 305 19.25 -13.51 48.20
N ILE A 306 18.22 -14.23 47.76
CA ILE A 306 17.01 -13.68 47.15
C ILE A 306 15.84 -13.96 48.09
N GLY A 307 15.41 -12.92 48.80
CA GLY A 307 14.22 -12.94 49.65
C GLY A 307 12.99 -12.51 48.87
N LEU A 308 11.94 -13.34 48.85
CA LEU A 308 10.69 -13.05 48.13
C LEU A 308 9.55 -12.70 49.08
N GLU A 309 8.87 -11.59 48.80
CA GLU A 309 7.69 -11.17 49.56
C GLU A 309 6.48 -12.05 49.23
N MET A 310 5.92 -12.70 50.26
CA MET A 310 4.77 -13.59 50.07
C MET A 310 3.48 -12.84 49.77
N ASN A 311 2.72 -13.34 48.80
CA ASN A 311 1.38 -12.85 48.52
C ASN A 311 0.35 -13.48 49.49
N PRO A 312 -0.21 -12.72 50.46
CA PRO A 312 -1.15 -13.27 51.45
C PRO A 312 -2.51 -13.68 50.83
N LYS A 313 -2.79 -13.25 49.58
CA LYS A 313 -4.04 -13.60 48.88
C LYS A 313 -4.04 -15.02 48.33
N GLU A 314 -2.86 -15.66 48.22
CA GLU A 314 -2.71 -16.99 47.62
C GLU A 314 -1.91 -17.95 48.54
N PRO A 315 -2.40 -18.21 49.76
CA PRO A 315 -1.64 -18.92 50.80
C PRO A 315 -1.25 -20.36 50.40
N GLU A 316 -2.11 -21.06 49.65
CA GLU A 316 -1.81 -22.41 49.16
C GLU A 316 -0.67 -22.42 48.14
N LEU A 317 -0.66 -21.45 47.21
CA LEU A 317 0.39 -21.32 46.21
C LEU A 317 1.72 -20.92 46.86
N MET A 318 1.68 -19.96 47.78
CA MET A 318 2.86 -19.52 48.55
C MET A 318 3.45 -20.67 49.37
N GLY A 319 2.60 -21.52 49.97
CA GLY A 319 3.04 -22.73 50.66
C GLY A 319 3.74 -23.74 49.75
N LYS A 320 3.30 -23.87 48.49
CA LYS A 320 3.98 -24.70 47.47
C LYS A 320 5.29 -24.04 47.00
N LEU A 321 5.27 -22.72 46.79
CA LEU A 321 6.44 -21.95 46.39
C LEU A 321 7.55 -22.07 47.43
N ASN A 322 7.26 -21.87 48.72
CA ASN A 322 8.26 -21.99 49.79
C ASN A 322 8.93 -23.39 49.82
N LYS A 323 8.15 -24.46 49.62
CA LYS A 323 8.70 -25.82 49.45
C LYS A 323 9.57 -25.92 48.20
N GLY A 324 9.15 -25.32 47.09
CA GLY A 324 9.91 -25.26 45.85
C GLY A 324 11.23 -24.52 45.98
N LEU A 325 11.26 -23.39 46.69
CA LEU A 325 12.49 -22.62 46.97
C LEU A 325 13.46 -23.43 47.85
N SER A 326 12.94 -24.15 48.84
CA SER A 326 13.74 -25.07 49.65
C SER A 326 14.40 -26.16 48.79
N ILE A 327 13.71 -26.65 47.77
CA ILE A 327 14.26 -27.61 46.79
C ILE A 327 15.30 -26.94 45.90
N LEU A 328 15.03 -25.73 45.38
CA LEU A 328 16.00 -24.97 44.58
C LEU A 328 17.31 -24.73 45.33
N ASN A 329 17.26 -24.43 46.62
CA ASN A 329 18.46 -24.27 47.47
C ASN A 329 19.32 -25.53 47.57
N THR A 330 18.81 -26.70 47.17
CA THR A 330 19.59 -27.94 47.11
C THR A 330 20.19 -28.22 45.72
N MET A 331 19.88 -27.40 44.71
CA MET A 331 20.25 -27.63 43.31
C MET A 331 21.62 -27.07 42.91
N ASP A 332 22.44 -26.63 43.88
CA ASP A 332 23.80 -26.12 43.64
C ASP A 332 23.86 -25.03 42.55
N ILE A 333 22.99 -24.02 42.67
CA ILE A 333 22.84 -22.96 41.67
C ILE A 333 23.86 -21.85 41.96
N HIS A 334 24.66 -21.50 40.95
CA HIS A 334 25.63 -20.41 41.02
C HIS A 334 25.30 -19.31 40.01
N ASP A 335 25.62 -18.06 40.35
CA ASP A 335 25.53 -16.92 39.45
C ASP A 335 26.70 -16.89 38.43
N LEU A 336 26.82 -15.82 37.65
CA LEU A 336 27.89 -15.68 36.66
C LEU A 336 29.28 -15.41 37.28
N ASP A 337 29.32 -14.99 38.54
CA ASP A 337 30.53 -14.73 39.32
C ASP A 337 30.87 -15.91 40.26
N ASP A 338 30.23 -17.07 40.05
CA ASP A 338 30.39 -18.32 40.81
C ASP A 338 29.89 -18.26 42.26
N ARG A 339 29.03 -17.28 42.60
CA ARG A 339 28.46 -17.14 43.95
C ARG A 339 27.28 -18.06 44.11
N PHE A 340 27.15 -18.66 45.29
CA PHE A 340 26.07 -19.60 45.56
C PHE A 340 24.74 -18.87 45.78
N VAL A 341 23.73 -19.21 44.97
CA VAL A 341 22.41 -18.56 45.00
C VAL A 341 21.49 -19.30 45.96
N THR A 342 20.90 -18.55 46.88
CA THR A 342 19.93 -19.06 47.86
C THR A 342 18.66 -18.22 47.85
N PHE A 343 17.54 -18.90 48.10
CA PHE A 343 16.21 -18.32 48.09
C PHE A 343 15.56 -18.46 49.46
N ASP A 344 14.96 -17.38 49.94
CA ASP A 344 14.19 -17.33 51.18
C ASP A 344 12.93 -16.47 51.02
N VAL A 345 12.13 -16.46 52.10
CA VAL A 345 10.74 -16.02 52.12
C VAL A 345 10.46 -15.21 53.36
#